data_AF-A0A423SSJ1-F1
#
_entry.id   AF-A0A423SSJ1-F1
#
_cell.length_a   1.000
_cell.length_b   1.000
_cell.length_c   1.000
_cell.angle_alpha   90.00
_cell.angle_beta   90.00
_cell.angle_gamma   90.00
#
_symmetry.space_group_name_H-M   'P 1'
#
loop_
_entity.id
_entity.type
_entity.pdbx_description
1 polymer ?
#
loop_
_entity_poly.entity_id
_entity_poly.type
_entity_poly.pdbx_seq_one_letter_code
_entity_poly.pdbx_strand_id
1 'polypeptide(L)'
;MRRLERQQGGEGRQEIIEFPVLKINASSYEIESTFHEFIKPVHHPTLTDFCTRLTTISQAEVDNGKSFHTVMHLFDTWIKKEVGLDKKFLFITCGDWDLKTMLPSQCKIENIQVPHYCDMWHNIKKMIVKTLPTSCEHWQTEVANFSQPIIMNRPAAVLNVKIDFYIRDC
;
A
#
# COMPACT_ATOMS: atom_id res chain seq x y z
N MET A 1 -3.11 -24.77 -16.83
CA MET A 1 -2.94 -23.32 -17.07
C MET A 1 -1.76 -22.84 -16.24
N ARG A 2 -0.82 -22.12 -16.86
CA ARG A 2 0.56 -21.94 -16.40
C ARG A 2 0.63 -21.07 -15.15
N ARG A 3 1.21 -21.63 -14.08
CA ARG A 3 1.69 -20.95 -12.88
C ARG A 3 2.67 -19.87 -13.35
N LEU A 4 2.34 -18.59 -13.19
CA LEU A 4 3.28 -17.50 -13.48
C LEU A 4 4.48 -17.70 -12.54
N GLU A 5 5.59 -18.14 -13.13
CA GLU A 5 6.88 -18.28 -12.49
C GLU A 5 7.27 -16.90 -11.95
N ARG A 6 7.60 -16.83 -10.66
CA ARG A 6 8.27 -15.64 -10.11
C ARG A 6 9.64 -15.58 -10.77
N GLN A 7 9.75 -14.82 -11.85
CA GLN A 7 11.05 -14.45 -12.38
C GLN A 7 11.74 -13.59 -11.31
N GLN A 8 12.87 -14.09 -10.82
CA GLN A 8 13.74 -13.37 -9.92
C GLN A 8 14.27 -12.16 -10.70
N GLY A 9 13.78 -10.98 -10.34
CA GLY A 9 14.06 -9.72 -11.03
C GLY A 9 15.53 -9.34 -10.94
N GLY A 10 16.07 -8.92 -12.08
CA GLY A 10 17.43 -8.46 -12.27
C GLY A 10 17.79 -7.22 -11.47
N GLU A 11 19.09 -6.95 -11.46
CA GLU A 11 19.83 -5.96 -10.69
C GLU A 11 19.50 -4.52 -11.14
N GLY A 12 18.31 -4.03 -10.78
CA GLY A 12 17.84 -2.66 -11.01
C GLY A 12 17.03 -2.15 -9.82
N ARG A 13 17.30 -0.92 -9.37
CA ARG A 13 16.62 -0.31 -8.22
C ARG A 13 15.20 0.08 -8.59
N GLN A 14 14.21 -0.42 -7.85
CA GLN A 14 12.80 -0.05 -8.01
C GLN A 14 12.57 1.31 -7.34
N GLU A 15 11.76 2.17 -7.95
CA GLU A 15 11.42 3.50 -7.42
C GLU A 15 9.91 3.63 -7.23
N ILE A 16 9.47 4.28 -6.16
CA ILE A 16 8.04 4.57 -5.95
C ILE A 16 7.61 5.68 -6.91
N ILE A 17 6.50 5.46 -7.64
CA ILE A 17 5.95 6.41 -8.62
C ILE A 17 4.52 6.86 -8.31
N GLU A 18 3.85 6.22 -7.35
CA GLU A 18 2.52 6.61 -6.85
C GLU A 18 2.42 6.33 -5.34
N PHE A 19 1.76 7.22 -4.61
CA PHE A 19 1.57 7.08 -3.16
C PHE A 19 0.09 7.32 -2.73
N PRO A 20 -0.82 6.37 -2.99
CA PRO A 20 -2.20 6.45 -2.52
C PRO A 20 -2.40 5.93 -1.09
N VAL A 21 -3.12 6.70 -0.28
CA VAL A 21 -3.60 6.30 1.05
C VAL A 21 -5.06 6.71 1.24
N LEU A 22 -5.92 5.76 1.63
CA LEU A 22 -7.32 6.02 1.96
C LEU A 22 -7.52 5.94 3.47
N LYS A 23 -8.12 6.98 4.05
CA LYS A 23 -8.63 6.95 5.42
C LYS A 23 -10.06 6.42 5.41
N ILE A 24 -10.25 5.28 6.05
CA ILE A 24 -11.52 4.57 6.14
C ILE A 24 -12.00 4.58 7.60
N ASN A 25 -13.26 4.92 7.81
CA ASN A 25 -13.89 4.78 9.12
C ASN A 25 -14.06 3.29 9.45
N ALA A 26 -13.50 2.84 10.58
CA ALA A 26 -13.52 1.41 10.92
C ALA A 26 -14.91 0.87 11.31
N SER A 27 -15.90 1.73 11.52
CA SER A 27 -17.25 1.36 11.91
C SER A 27 -18.24 1.42 10.74
N SER A 28 -18.18 2.48 9.94
CA SER A 28 -19.07 2.64 8.77
C SER A 28 -18.48 2.07 7.47
N TYR A 29 -17.17 1.83 7.42
CA TYR A 29 -16.41 1.44 6.22
C TYR A 29 -16.40 2.50 5.11
N GLU A 30 -16.85 3.72 5.41
CA GLU A 30 -16.82 4.84 4.47
C GLU A 30 -15.43 5.44 4.37
N ILE A 31 -15.08 5.91 3.17
CA ILE A 31 -13.85 6.68 2.92
C ILE A 31 -14.08 8.11 3.42
N GLU A 32 -13.32 8.52 4.43
CA GLU A 32 -13.41 9.86 5.03
C GLU A 32 -12.43 10.85 4.39
N SER A 33 -11.29 10.37 3.88
CA SER A 33 -10.26 11.20 3.27
C SER A 33 -9.32 10.37 2.39
N THR A 34 -8.73 11.02 1.38
CA THR A 34 -7.78 10.40 0.45
C THR A 34 -6.53 11.26 0.36
N PHE A 35 -5.37 10.61 0.44
CA PHE A 35 -4.09 11.14 0.01
C PHE A 35 -3.69 10.43 -1.27
N HIS A 36 -3.31 11.18 -2.31
CA HIS A 36 -2.90 10.62 -3.58
C HIS A 36 -1.90 11.55 -4.23
N GLU A 37 -0.72 11.02 -4.53
CA GLU A 37 0.36 11.77 -5.17
C GLU A 37 1.14 10.89 -6.14
N PHE A 38 1.43 11.43 -7.32
CA PHE A 38 2.43 10.86 -8.23
C PHE A 38 3.83 11.35 -7.86
N ILE A 39 4.80 10.46 -8.00
CA ILE A 39 6.21 10.73 -7.70
C ILE A 39 7.02 10.63 -8.99
N LYS A 40 7.87 11.63 -9.23
CA LYS A 40 8.81 11.62 -10.35
C LYS A 40 10.05 10.80 -9.99
N PRO A 41 10.30 9.65 -10.64
CA PRO A 41 11.51 8.87 -10.41
C PRO A 41 12.76 9.60 -10.90
N VAL A 42 13.89 9.38 -10.23
CA VAL A 42 15.17 10.07 -10.50
C VAL A 42 16.16 9.13 -11.18
N HIS A 43 16.21 7.86 -10.78
CA HIS A 43 17.15 6.89 -11.36
C HIS A 43 16.66 6.31 -12.68
N HIS A 44 15.35 6.10 -12.80
CA HIS A 44 14.69 5.58 -13.98
C HIS A 44 13.50 6.49 -14.36
N PRO A 45 13.79 7.71 -14.86
CA PRO A 45 12.75 8.72 -15.14
C PRO A 45 11.77 8.32 -16.25
N THR A 46 12.16 7.39 -17.13
CA THR A 46 11.31 6.90 -18.23
C THR A 46 10.70 5.55 -17.86
N LEU A 47 9.37 5.51 -17.78
CA LEU A 47 8.61 4.29 -17.54
C LEU A 47 8.76 3.32 -18.72
N THR A 48 8.86 2.03 -18.42
CA THR A 48 8.79 1.00 -19.47
C THR A 48 7.34 0.74 -19.85
N ASP A 49 7.12 0.16 -21.04
CA ASP A 49 5.76 -0.20 -21.46
C ASP A 49 5.11 -1.21 -20.52
N PHE A 50 5.89 -2.12 -19.91
CA PHE A 50 5.37 -3.03 -18.89
C PHE A 50 4.90 -2.29 -17.65
N CYS A 51 5.69 -1.34 -17.15
CA CYS A 51 5.32 -0.51 -16.00
C CYS A 51 4.01 0.25 -16.28
N THR A 52 3.91 0.89 -17.44
CA THR A 52 2.71 1.62 -17.88
C THR A 52 1.50 0.68 -18.02
N ARG A 53 1.66 -0.52 -18.60
CA ARG A 53 0.56 -1.49 -18.73
C ARG A 53 0.10 -2.06 -17.39
N LEU A 54 1.03 -2.31 -16.47
CA LEU A 54 0.73 -2.94 -15.18
C LEU A 54 0.05 -1.95 -14.22
N THR A 55 0.57 -0.72 -14.15
CA THR A 55 0.12 0.30 -13.19
C THR A 55 -0.94 1.23 -13.78
N THR A 56 -1.07 1.26 -15.11
CA THR A 56 -1.87 2.24 -15.87
C THR A 56 -1.39 3.69 -15.77
N ILE A 57 -0.27 3.94 -15.08
CA ILE A 57 0.34 5.26 -14.92
C ILE A 57 1.08 5.63 -16.20
N SER A 58 0.76 6.80 -16.73
CA SER A 58 1.40 7.38 -17.91
C SER A 58 2.71 8.08 -17.58
N GLN A 59 3.57 8.22 -18.58
CA GLN A 59 4.80 9.01 -18.46
C GLN A 59 4.50 10.46 -18.04
N ALA A 60 3.41 11.05 -18.53
CA ALA A 60 3.03 12.42 -18.19
C ALA A 60 2.66 12.58 -16.71
N GLU A 61 2.05 11.57 -16.09
CA GLU A 61 1.71 11.61 -14.66
C GLU A 61 2.95 11.62 -13.78
N VAL A 62 3.95 10.77 -14.08
CA VAL A 62 5.21 10.77 -13.33
C VAL A 62 6.09 11.98 -13.67
N ASP A 63 6.07 12.48 -14.90
CA ASP A 63 6.83 13.67 -15.30
C ASP A 63 6.38 14.93 -14.57
N ASN A 64 5.07 15.02 -14.32
CA ASN A 64 4.41 16.07 -13.52
C ASN A 64 4.32 15.73 -12.03
N GLY A 65 4.80 14.54 -11.63
CA GLY A 65 4.85 14.08 -10.26
C GLY A 65 5.78 14.93 -9.40
N LYS A 66 5.57 14.89 -8.09
CA LYS A 66 6.40 15.61 -7.11
C LYS A 66 7.65 14.79 -6.79
N SER A 67 8.66 15.40 -6.18
CA SER A 67 9.79 14.63 -5.64
C SER A 67 9.34 13.76 -4.47
N PHE A 68 9.99 12.62 -4.25
CA PHE A 68 9.67 11.72 -3.13
C PHE A 68 9.69 12.45 -1.78
N HIS A 69 10.71 13.29 -1.54
CA HIS A 69 10.81 14.09 -0.30
C HIS A 69 9.60 15.03 -0.11
N THR A 70 9.11 15.64 -1.19
CA THR A 70 7.92 16.49 -1.12
C THR A 70 6.68 15.68 -0.79
N VAL A 71 6.50 14.52 -1.42
CA VAL A 71 5.35 13.64 -1.15
C VAL A 71 5.38 13.13 0.28
N MET A 72 6.53 12.74 0.83
CA MET A 72 6.64 12.33 2.23
C MET A 72 6.30 13.46 3.21
N HIS A 73 6.68 14.70 2.91
CA HIS A 73 6.29 15.86 3.72
C HIS A 73 4.79 16.15 3.66
N LEU A 74 4.19 16.08 2.47
CA LEU A 74 2.75 16.24 2.28
C LEU A 74 1.97 15.14 2.98
N PHE A 75 2.45 13.90 2.90
CA PHE A 75 1.85 12.75 3.58
C PHE A 75 1.89 12.92 5.11
N ASP A 76 3.04 13.34 5.66
CA ASP A 76 3.18 13.61 7.08
C ASP A 76 2.25 14.73 7.56
N THR A 77 2.06 15.77 6.74
CA THR A 77 1.09 16.84 7.01
C THR A 77 -0.35 16.32 6.98
N TRP A 78 -0.68 15.53 5.96
CA TRP A 78 -2.01 14.95 5.79
C TRP A 78 -2.38 14.00 6.93
N ILE A 79 -1.49 13.07 7.31
CA ILE A 79 -1.79 12.09 8.36
C ILE A 79 -1.97 12.75 9.73
N LYS A 80 -1.17 13.77 10.05
CA LYS A 80 -1.33 14.56 11.28
C LYS A 80 -2.68 15.28 11.33
N LYS A 81 -3.14 15.81 10.20
CA LYS A 81 -4.41 16.55 10.09
C LYS A 81 -5.62 15.63 10.10
N GLU A 82 -5.62 14.61 9.24
CA GLU A 82 -6.80 13.80 8.93
C GLU A 82 -6.99 12.63 9.89
N VAL A 83 -5.88 12.09 10.42
CA VAL A 83 -5.90 10.92 11.32
C VAL A 83 -5.64 11.35 12.76
N GLY A 84 -4.59 12.14 12.99
CA GLY A 84 -4.10 12.47 14.32
C GLY A 84 -3.26 11.33 14.89
N LEU A 85 -1.96 11.54 15.04
CA LEU A 85 -1.00 10.50 15.44
C LEU A 85 -1.15 10.04 16.90
N ASP A 86 -1.90 10.79 17.71
CA ASP A 86 -2.31 10.45 19.07
C ASP A 86 -3.48 9.45 19.12
N LYS A 87 -4.18 9.26 17.99
CA LYS A 87 -5.32 8.34 17.89
C LYS A 87 -4.89 6.95 17.49
N LYS A 88 -5.72 5.96 17.80
CA LYS A 88 -5.53 4.59 17.33
C LYS A 88 -5.96 4.48 15.87
N PHE A 89 -5.02 4.16 15.00
CA PHE A 89 -5.26 3.78 13.62
C PHE A 89 -4.45 2.54 13.25
N LEU A 90 -4.77 1.92 12.12
CA LEU A 90 -4.06 0.77 11.59
C LEU A 90 -3.87 0.91 10.10
N PHE A 91 -2.62 0.79 9.63
CA PHE A 91 -2.35 0.60 8.21
C PHE A 91 -2.76 -0.79 7.75
N ILE A 92 -3.40 -0.87 6.60
CA ILE A 92 -3.74 -2.11 5.91
C ILE A 92 -3.15 -2.05 4.51
N THR A 93 -2.46 -3.12 4.11
CA THR A 93 -1.82 -3.25 2.81
C THR A 93 -2.19 -4.57 2.14
N CYS A 94 -2.10 -4.62 0.81
CA CYS A 94 -2.30 -5.83 0.02
C CYS A 94 -1.02 -6.66 -0.12
N GLY A 95 -0.38 -7.00 0.99
CA GLY A 95 0.93 -7.65 1.02
C GLY A 95 1.86 -7.00 2.03
N ASP A 96 3.00 -7.63 2.29
CA ASP A 96 4.02 -7.00 3.14
C ASP A 96 4.92 -6.05 2.33
N TRP A 97 4.89 -6.12 1.00
CA TRP A 97 5.89 -5.51 0.11
C TRP A 97 5.96 -3.98 0.26
N ASP A 98 4.82 -3.29 0.25
CA ASP A 98 4.74 -1.82 0.27
C ASP A 98 5.50 -1.21 1.47
N LEU A 99 5.12 -1.59 2.69
CA LEU A 99 5.66 -1.00 3.91
C LEU A 99 6.89 -1.74 4.47
N LYS A 100 7.06 -3.05 4.17
CA LYS A 100 8.25 -3.79 4.61
C LYS A 100 9.46 -3.59 3.71
N THR A 101 9.24 -3.38 2.40
CA THR A 101 10.30 -3.45 1.39
C THR A 101 10.44 -2.15 0.62
N MET A 102 9.37 -1.70 -0.05
CA MET A 102 9.47 -0.57 -0.98
C MET A 102 9.68 0.76 -0.29
N LEU A 103 8.83 1.12 0.67
CA LEU A 103 8.98 2.38 1.40
C LEU A 103 10.34 2.49 2.11
N PRO A 104 10.81 1.48 2.88
CA PRO A 104 12.15 1.51 3.46
C PRO A 104 13.28 1.60 2.43
N SER A 105 13.15 0.91 1.29
CA SER A 105 14.15 0.97 0.21
C SER A 105 14.25 2.37 -0.40
N GLN A 106 13.11 2.99 -0.74
CA GLN A 106 13.08 4.36 -1.28
C GLN A 106 13.61 5.37 -0.25
N CYS A 107 13.17 5.28 1.00
CA CYS A 107 13.68 6.11 2.10
C CYS A 107 15.20 6.01 2.25
N LYS A 108 15.78 4.81 2.11
CA LYS A 108 17.23 4.60 2.15
C LYS A 108 17.95 5.28 0.99
N ILE A 109 17.38 5.23 -0.22
CA ILE A 109 17.94 5.89 -1.42
C ILE A 109 17.95 7.40 -1.24
N GLU A 110 16.85 7.95 -0.74
CA GLU A 110 16.60 9.39 -0.59
C GLU A 110 17.18 9.97 0.72
N ASN A 111 17.80 9.12 1.55
CA ASN A 111 18.34 9.48 2.87
C ASN A 111 17.28 10.11 3.80
N ILE A 112 16.06 9.55 3.79
CA ILE A 112 14.93 9.96 4.64
C ILE A 112 14.68 8.84 5.66
N GLN A 113 14.34 9.20 6.90
CA GLN A 113 13.89 8.21 7.89
C GLN A 113 12.46 7.76 7.55
N VAL A 114 12.22 6.44 7.59
CA VAL A 114 10.85 5.92 7.47
C VAL A 114 10.03 6.47 8.64
N PRO A 115 8.86 7.10 8.39
CA PRO A 115 8.02 7.57 9.47
C PRO A 115 7.65 6.44 10.42
N HIS A 116 7.81 6.65 11.72
CA HIS A 116 7.59 5.59 12.72
C HIS A 116 6.19 4.96 12.61
N TYR A 117 5.16 5.73 12.28
CA TYR A 117 3.80 5.19 12.12
C TYR A 117 3.64 4.22 10.94
N CYS A 118 4.61 4.14 10.03
CA CYS A 118 4.62 3.17 8.92
C CYS A 118 5.32 1.84 9.27
N ASP A 119 5.80 1.66 10.51
CA ASP A 119 6.48 0.44 10.95
C ASP A 119 5.54 -0.72 11.32
N MET A 120 4.24 -0.42 11.48
CA MET A 120 3.21 -1.37 11.88
C MET A 120 2.02 -1.31 10.92
N TRP A 121 1.71 -2.46 10.32
CA TRP A 121 0.57 -2.61 9.42
C TRP A 121 -0.01 -4.02 9.49
N HIS A 122 -1.19 -4.19 8.91
CA HIS A 122 -1.83 -5.48 8.70
C HIS A 122 -1.91 -5.83 7.22
N ASN A 123 -1.36 -6.99 6.87
CA ASN A 123 -1.45 -7.51 5.51
C ASN A 123 -2.78 -8.25 5.33
N ILE A 124 -3.69 -7.68 4.54
CA ILE A 124 -5.04 -8.22 4.35
C ILE A 124 -5.04 -9.64 3.75
N LYS A 125 -4.02 -10.01 2.97
CA LYS A 125 -3.89 -11.37 2.41
C LYS A 125 -3.79 -12.43 3.52
N LYS A 126 -3.24 -12.08 4.69
CA LYS A 126 -3.13 -12.99 5.84
C LYS A 126 -4.46 -13.13 6.60
N MET A 127 -5.40 -12.19 6.46
CA MET A 127 -6.75 -12.33 7.04
C MET A 127 -7.59 -13.30 6.22
N ILE A 128 -7.57 -13.15 4.89
CA ILE A 128 -8.39 -13.95 3.97
C ILE A 128 -8.11 -15.46 4.11
N VAL A 129 -6.84 -15.84 4.28
CA VAL A 129 -6.42 -17.24 4.43
C VAL A 129 -6.87 -17.85 5.77
N LYS A 130 -7.10 -17.03 6.81
CA LYS A 130 -7.59 -17.51 8.12
C LYS A 130 -9.10 -17.63 8.17
N THR A 131 -9.81 -16.79 7.42
CA THR A 131 -11.28 -16.71 7.45
C THR A 131 -11.93 -17.65 6.44
N LEU A 132 -11.25 -17.97 5.34
CA LEU A 132 -11.77 -18.91 4.34
C LEU A 132 -11.29 -20.34 4.64
N PRO A 133 -12.19 -21.32 4.79
CA PRO A 133 -11.82 -22.73 4.89
C PRO A 133 -11.00 -23.14 3.66
N THR A 134 -9.85 -23.77 3.88
CA THR A 134 -8.91 -24.20 2.83
C THR A 134 -9.37 -25.42 2.02
N SER A 135 -10.67 -25.71 1.95
CA SER A 135 -11.20 -26.82 1.16
C SER A 135 -12.29 -26.31 0.23
N CYS A 136 -11.96 -26.22 -1.06
CA CYS A 136 -12.95 -26.27 -2.12
C CYS A 136 -13.67 -27.61 -2.04
N GLU A 137 -14.85 -27.63 -1.42
CA GLU A 137 -16.00 -28.45 -1.78
C GLU A 137 -17.18 -27.99 -0.90
N HIS A 138 -18.33 -27.73 -1.53
CA HIS A 138 -19.61 -27.31 -0.94
C HIS A 138 -19.77 -25.83 -0.57
N TRP A 139 -20.16 -25.04 -1.58
CA TRP A 139 -20.89 -23.79 -1.39
C TRP A 139 -22.36 -24.10 -1.11
N GLN A 140 -22.81 -23.98 0.15
CA GLN A 140 -24.11 -23.44 0.57
C GLN A 140 -24.22 -23.52 2.11
N THR A 141 -24.75 -22.45 2.71
CA THR A 141 -25.10 -22.28 4.14
C THR A 141 -23.95 -22.28 5.15
N GLU A 142 -23.42 -21.09 5.47
CA GLU A 142 -23.30 -20.56 6.86
C GLU A 142 -22.49 -19.24 6.88
N VAL A 143 -23.14 -18.14 6.50
CA VAL A 143 -22.67 -16.77 6.81
C VAL A 143 -23.43 -16.16 7.99
N ALA A 144 -24.02 -17.00 8.85
CA ALA A 144 -24.89 -16.54 9.94
C ALA A 144 -24.28 -16.62 11.36
N ASN A 145 -23.10 -17.20 11.57
CA ASN A 145 -22.62 -17.51 12.93
C ASN A 145 -21.21 -17.01 13.28
N PHE A 146 -20.78 -15.86 12.75
CA PHE A 146 -19.63 -15.14 13.34
C PHE A 146 -20.10 -14.14 14.40
N SER A 147 -20.67 -14.70 15.49
CA SER A 147 -20.88 -14.01 16.76
C SER A 147 -19.74 -14.37 17.71
N GLN A 148 -18.55 -13.82 17.45
CA GLN A 148 -17.45 -13.78 18.42
C GLN A 148 -16.85 -12.38 18.38
N PRO A 149 -17.00 -11.55 19.44
CA PRO A 149 -16.34 -10.27 19.52
C PRO A 149 -14.88 -10.55 19.83
N ILE A 150 -14.01 -10.51 18.82
CA ILE A 150 -12.59 -10.28 19.08
C ILE A 150 -12.50 -8.85 19.62
N ILE A 151 -12.50 -8.71 20.94
CA ILE A 151 -12.17 -7.45 21.62
C ILE A 151 -10.67 -7.24 21.43
N MET A 152 -10.29 -6.76 20.25
CA MET A 152 -9.07 -5.97 20.10
C MET A 152 -9.55 -4.55 19.85
N ASN A 153 -9.08 -3.60 20.65
CA ASN A 153 -9.18 -2.16 20.46
C ASN A 153 -9.42 -1.81 18.98
N ARG A 154 -10.69 -1.58 18.57
CA ARG A 154 -10.95 -1.21 17.18
C ARG A 154 -10.23 0.12 16.94
N PRO A 155 -9.33 0.21 15.96
CA PRO A 155 -8.77 1.49 15.60
C PRO A 155 -9.92 2.40 15.19
N ALA A 156 -9.85 3.68 15.53
CA ALA A 156 -10.86 4.65 15.13
C ALA A 156 -10.86 4.85 13.61
N ALA A 157 -9.68 4.65 12.96
CA ALA A 157 -9.50 4.73 11.52
C ALA A 157 -8.64 3.59 10.99
N VAL A 158 -8.96 3.13 9.78
CA VAL A 158 -8.17 2.19 8.99
C VAL A 158 -7.56 2.96 7.83
N LEU A 159 -6.25 2.80 7.61
CA LEU A 159 -5.55 3.44 6.51
C LEU A 159 -5.19 2.39 5.47
N ASN A 160 -5.87 2.39 4.31
CA ASN A 160 -5.53 1.49 3.22
C ASN A 160 -4.43 2.12 2.37
N VAL A 161 -3.29 1.43 2.29
CA VAL A 161 -2.13 1.88 1.54
C VAL A 161 -1.89 0.92 0.38
N LYS A 162 -1.80 1.51 -0.81
CA LYS A 162 -1.26 0.87 -2.01
C LYS A 162 -0.10 1.76 -2.45
N ILE A 163 1.02 1.20 -2.85
CA ILE A 163 2.14 2.00 -3.37
C ILE A 163 2.51 1.39 -4.71
N ASP A 164 2.38 2.16 -5.79
CA ASP A 164 2.79 1.73 -7.12
C ASP A 164 4.22 2.21 -7.41
N PHE A 165 4.96 1.38 -8.14
CA PHE A 165 6.39 1.55 -8.34
C PHE A 165 6.81 1.25 -9.78
N TYR A 166 7.89 1.89 -10.19
CA TYR A 166 8.55 1.61 -11.46
C TYR A 166 9.18 0.23 -11.41
N ILE A 167 8.69 -0.66 -12.28
CA ILE A 167 9.26 -1.99 -12.49
C ILE A 167 10.09 -1.99 -13.76
N ARG A 168 11.39 -2.22 -13.61
CA ARG A 168 12.29 -2.46 -14.73
C ARG A 168 11.97 -3.80 -15.39
N ASP A 169 11.80 -3.78 -16.71
CA ASP A 169 11.76 -4.98 -17.53
C ASP A 169 13.13 -5.69 -17.48
N CYS A 170 13.11 -6.97 -17.09
CA CYS A 170 14.27 -7.86 -17.09
C CYS A 170 14.39 -8.57 -18.44
#